data_AF-A0A0G4G053-F1
#
_entry.id   AF-A0A0G4G053-F1
#
_cell.length_a   1.000
_cell.length_b   1.000
_cell.length_c   1.000
_cell.angle_alpha   90.00
_cell.angle_beta   90.00
_cell.angle_gamma   90.00
#
_symmetry.space_group_name_H-M   'P 1'
#
loop_
_entity.id
_entity.type
_entity.pdbx_description
1 polymer ?
#
loop_
_entity_poly.entity_id
_entity_poly.type
_entity_poly.pdbx_seq_one_letter_code
_entity_poly.pdbx_strand_id
1 'polypeptide(L)'
;MKAMMIAFCSCLLLSSPIAACQAAPSPRRRVQVEPVPLDSAVTTTTSKAAKAVQALQDFYITPLLVACRTGDIEAARDAWVPAKGTWATVEALSYAFPETAADINARAYEVDGGHTNPEFTGFQRVEMELWGANTTASCAAVTAVMDEAATSVLGLLNNGTSTPFTADGHLRSLVALTEDMLTTKFSQMEAPFSLNLRGIEMLFSPFEAAIEAVDPAAAKGVIDGVHDSITAAIDAISAGVRLSSQNTQSAWGSWESVPMYQKNVIYRKMEAVRDALKAAADVLDIDVTPEAEGERRQLTRWGTQRRSLQKTSEYAAQTSEGVAYFLEQAQTMLTHVEALAELAANATEADSITNTTWAELGAAYELARPEYEQIETLAGCFEQEDSDIDARPYAFPLGEDDPDFRGSHKIERLIFRDRNPFEIKAYADGLVNSTLDLIAKLEADECTPLMSFEGMVGLAVEVPAKKISGEEEAVSGLSGLIFDHNVKGIWSQFEPFEGVVSAETFADAQGHKEALEALMEPLVTPEYKPYSEWTMAQKVELVQEFYGLASAIARAGSELGIFDESHEFYNLTDEILPTSLASA
;
A
#
# COMPACT_ATOMS: atom_id res chain seq x y z
N MET A 1 -75.00 0.79 38.53
CA MET A 1 -75.77 0.95 37.27
C MET A 1 -75.06 2.01 36.43
N LYS A 2 -74.65 1.65 35.20
CA LYS A 2 -74.51 2.44 33.93
C LYS A 2 -74.14 3.94 34.03
N ALA A 3 -73.27 4.55 33.24
CA ALA A 3 -72.72 4.33 31.89
C ALA A 3 -71.47 5.24 31.75
N MET A 4 -70.36 4.91 31.09
CA MET A 4 -70.10 4.75 29.65
C MET A 4 -70.74 5.82 28.74
N MET A 5 -69.95 6.79 28.29
CA MET A 5 -70.27 7.62 27.13
C MET A 5 -68.99 7.85 26.30
N ILE A 6 -69.08 7.47 25.03
CA ILE A 6 -68.08 7.56 23.96
C ILE A 6 -68.33 8.84 23.16
N ALA A 7 -67.27 9.55 22.74
CA ALA A 7 -67.19 10.33 21.48
C ALA A 7 -65.76 10.90 21.36
N PHE A 8 -64.90 10.37 20.47
CA PHE A 8 -64.72 10.66 19.04
C PHE A 8 -63.54 11.63 18.75
N CYS A 9 -62.68 11.10 17.88
CA CYS A 9 -61.44 11.60 17.30
C CYS A 9 -61.55 12.97 16.60
N SER A 10 -60.48 13.78 16.67
CA SER A 10 -59.97 14.58 15.54
C SER A 10 -58.54 15.08 15.84
N CYS A 11 -57.62 14.79 14.92
CA CYS A 11 -56.23 15.25 14.87
C CYS A 11 -56.13 16.79 14.79
N LEU A 12 -55.10 17.38 15.40
CA LEU A 12 -54.17 18.30 14.74
C LEU A 12 -52.97 18.63 15.66
N LEU A 13 -51.82 18.58 15.01
CA LEU A 13 -50.43 18.83 15.41
C LEU A 13 -50.21 20.07 16.29
N LEU A 14 -49.22 20.01 17.21
CA LEU A 14 -48.21 21.06 17.45
C LEU A 14 -47.16 20.59 18.50
N SER A 15 -45.94 20.39 17.99
CA SER A 15 -44.61 20.70 18.54
C SER A 15 -44.32 20.59 20.05
N SER A 16 -43.35 19.73 20.39
CA SER A 16 -42.50 19.89 21.58
C SER A 16 -41.04 19.51 21.23
N PRO A 17 -40.04 20.23 21.73
CA PRO A 17 -38.64 20.02 21.37
C PRO A 17 -38.08 18.84 22.18
N ILE A 18 -37.47 17.87 21.50
CA ILE A 18 -36.62 16.87 22.13
C ILE A 18 -35.25 17.51 22.29
N ALA A 19 -34.92 17.91 23.51
CA ALA A 19 -33.54 18.19 23.88
C ALA A 19 -32.76 16.86 23.83
N ALA A 20 -31.86 16.74 22.85
CA ALA A 20 -30.92 15.65 22.78
C ALA A 20 -29.95 15.74 23.96
N CYS A 21 -30.12 14.86 24.95
CA CYS A 21 -29.15 14.67 26.01
C CYS A 21 -27.96 13.90 25.42
N GLN A 22 -26.98 14.62 24.87
CA GLN A 22 -25.66 14.06 24.60
C GLN A 22 -24.96 13.86 25.94
N ALA A 23 -25.09 12.66 26.51
CA ALA A 23 -24.17 12.23 27.55
C ALA A 23 -22.81 11.98 26.89
N ALA A 24 -21.83 12.84 27.17
CA ALA A 24 -20.43 12.57 26.84
C ALA A 24 -20.04 11.20 27.41
N PRO A 25 -19.27 10.36 26.69
CA PRO A 25 -18.76 9.12 27.24
C PRO A 25 -17.98 9.45 28.52
N SER A 26 -18.36 8.80 29.61
CA SER A 26 -17.64 8.95 30.87
C SER A 26 -16.20 8.47 30.67
N PRO A 27 -15.17 9.19 31.14
CA PRO A 27 -13.82 8.68 31.09
C PRO A 27 -13.80 7.36 31.88
N ARG A 28 -13.42 6.25 31.21
CA ARG A 28 -13.19 4.98 31.90
C ARG A 28 -12.21 5.28 33.03
N ARG A 29 -12.63 5.05 34.27
CA ARG A 29 -11.77 5.13 35.43
C ARG A 29 -10.66 4.10 35.22
N ARG A 30 -9.45 4.55 34.84
CA ARG A 30 -8.24 3.73 34.80
C ARG A 30 -8.01 3.26 36.23
N VAL A 31 -8.51 2.08 36.57
CA VAL A 31 -8.10 1.38 37.78
C VAL A 31 -6.62 1.15 37.60
N GLN A 32 -5.79 1.62 38.52
CA GLN A 32 -4.39 1.21 38.55
C GLN A 32 -4.38 -0.29 38.85
N VAL A 33 -4.37 -1.10 37.80
CA VAL A 33 -4.12 -2.54 37.87
C VAL A 33 -2.60 -2.67 38.06
N GLU A 34 -2.16 -3.47 39.02
CA GLU A 34 -0.75 -3.85 39.08
C GLU A 34 -0.33 -4.43 37.72
N PRO A 35 0.90 -4.15 37.23
CA PRO A 35 1.35 -4.67 35.95
C PRO A 35 1.18 -6.19 35.93
N VAL A 36 0.44 -6.66 34.93
CA VAL A 36 0.09 -8.07 34.76
C VAL A 36 1.37 -8.84 34.45
N PRO A 37 1.68 -9.94 35.17
CA PRO A 37 2.88 -10.71 34.88
C PRO A 37 2.72 -11.47 33.56
N LEU A 38 3.29 -10.91 32.48
CA LEU A 38 3.25 -11.48 31.12
C LEU A 38 4.43 -12.41 30.83
N ASP A 39 5.40 -12.53 31.74
CA ASP A 39 6.64 -13.30 31.57
C ASP A 39 6.40 -14.75 31.15
N SER A 40 5.35 -15.39 31.71
CA SER A 40 5.00 -16.77 31.37
C SER A 40 4.47 -16.89 29.94
N ALA A 41 3.65 -15.93 29.49
CA ALA A 41 3.15 -15.87 28.13
C ALA A 41 4.31 -15.67 27.15
N VAL A 42 5.16 -14.67 27.42
CA VAL A 42 6.37 -14.37 26.63
C VAL A 42 7.29 -15.59 26.53
N THR A 43 7.62 -16.22 27.66
CA THR A 43 8.49 -17.42 27.69
C THR A 43 7.91 -18.56 26.85
N THR A 44 6.60 -18.78 26.95
CA THR A 44 5.91 -19.84 26.22
C THR A 44 5.83 -19.53 24.73
N THR A 45 5.51 -18.30 24.34
CA THR A 45 5.49 -17.84 22.94
C THR A 45 6.87 -17.97 22.31
N THR A 46 7.92 -17.45 22.97
CA THR A 46 9.31 -17.58 22.50
C THR A 46 9.74 -19.05 22.39
N SER A 47 9.34 -19.92 23.32
CA SER A 47 9.65 -21.36 23.23
C SER A 47 8.92 -22.06 22.06
N LYS A 48 7.66 -21.72 21.81
CA LYS A 48 6.90 -22.23 20.65
C LYS A 48 7.53 -21.77 19.34
N ALA A 49 7.86 -20.49 19.25
CA ALA A 49 8.60 -19.90 18.14
C ALA A 49 9.91 -20.64 17.87
N ALA A 50 10.75 -20.83 18.91
CA ALA A 50 12.03 -21.52 18.77
C ALA A 50 11.87 -22.95 18.23
N LYS A 51 10.88 -23.70 18.72
CA LYS A 51 10.61 -25.05 18.22
C LYS A 51 10.17 -25.06 16.77
N ALA A 52 9.35 -24.09 16.37
CA ALA A 52 8.87 -23.98 15.00
C ALA A 52 9.99 -23.56 14.03
N VAL A 53 10.86 -22.63 14.42
CA VAL A 53 12.07 -22.27 13.63
C VAL A 53 13.06 -23.44 13.57
N GLN A 54 13.24 -24.20 14.65
CA GLN A 54 14.10 -25.39 14.64
C GLN A 54 13.54 -26.44 13.68
N ALA A 55 12.23 -26.66 13.71
CA ALA A 55 11.58 -27.59 12.78
C ALA A 55 11.68 -27.10 11.33
N LEU A 56 11.51 -25.79 11.09
CA LEU A 56 11.74 -25.16 9.79
C LEU A 56 13.15 -25.47 9.27
N GLN A 57 14.16 -25.27 10.12
CA GLN A 57 15.55 -25.50 9.77
C GLN A 57 15.83 -26.98 9.47
N ASP A 58 15.57 -27.86 10.44
CA ASP A 58 15.98 -29.26 10.42
C ASP A 58 15.26 -30.07 9.33
N PHE A 59 13.96 -29.84 9.19
CA PHE A 59 13.11 -30.69 8.35
C PHE A 59 12.81 -30.09 6.98
N TYR A 60 13.11 -28.81 6.75
CA TYR A 60 12.73 -28.15 5.51
C TYR A 60 13.85 -27.34 4.84
N ILE A 61 14.49 -26.38 5.54
CA ILE A 61 15.60 -25.60 4.94
C ILE A 61 16.81 -26.48 4.65
N THR A 62 17.23 -27.32 5.61
CA THR A 62 18.37 -28.24 5.42
C THR A 62 18.11 -29.24 4.28
N PRO A 63 16.95 -29.92 4.20
CA PRO A 63 16.62 -30.77 3.05
C PRO A 63 16.55 -30.01 1.70
N LEU A 64 15.99 -28.80 1.68
CA LEU A 64 15.99 -27.95 0.49
C LEU A 64 17.42 -27.63 0.03
N LEU A 65 18.30 -27.26 0.97
CA LEU A 65 19.72 -27.01 0.69
C LEU A 65 20.41 -28.24 0.09
N VAL A 66 20.12 -29.43 0.60
CA VAL A 66 20.64 -30.69 0.04
C VAL A 66 20.13 -30.89 -1.38
N ALA A 67 18.84 -30.72 -1.63
CA ALA A 67 18.26 -30.85 -2.97
C ALA A 67 18.89 -29.86 -3.96
N CYS A 68 18.98 -28.57 -3.59
CA CYS A 68 19.64 -27.53 -4.37
C CYS A 68 21.10 -27.92 -4.72
N ARG A 69 21.88 -28.42 -3.75
CA ARG A 69 23.29 -28.83 -3.96
C ARG A 69 23.45 -29.99 -4.93
N THR A 70 22.46 -30.89 -4.99
CA THR A 70 22.48 -32.02 -5.92
C THR A 70 22.06 -31.64 -7.35
N GLY A 71 21.54 -30.43 -7.54
CA GLY A 71 21.00 -29.97 -8.82
C GLY A 71 19.66 -30.61 -9.20
N ASP A 72 19.04 -31.36 -8.29
CA ASP A 72 17.75 -32.00 -8.50
C ASP A 72 16.62 -30.98 -8.32
N ILE A 73 16.18 -30.39 -9.44
CA ILE A 73 15.18 -29.34 -9.45
C ILE A 73 13.81 -29.80 -8.94
N GLU A 74 13.42 -31.05 -9.20
CA GLU A 74 12.14 -31.59 -8.76
C GLU A 74 12.17 -31.84 -7.25
N ALA A 75 13.26 -32.43 -6.74
CA ALA A 75 13.43 -32.57 -5.29
C ALA A 75 13.50 -31.21 -4.58
N ALA A 76 14.08 -30.19 -5.21
CA ALA A 76 14.13 -28.83 -4.66
C ALA A 76 12.73 -28.17 -4.63
N ARG A 77 11.95 -28.30 -5.71
CA ARG A 77 10.54 -27.84 -5.75
C ARG A 77 9.68 -28.54 -4.68
N ASP A 78 9.82 -29.86 -4.55
CA ASP A 78 9.12 -30.65 -3.54
C ASP A 78 9.48 -30.25 -2.11
N ALA A 79 10.75 -29.92 -1.86
CA ALA A 79 11.23 -29.47 -0.55
C ALA A 79 10.84 -28.01 -0.25
N TRP A 80 10.75 -27.15 -1.26
CA TRP A 80 10.46 -25.72 -1.09
C TRP A 80 9.05 -25.46 -0.56
N VAL A 81 8.04 -26.16 -1.08
CA VAL A 81 6.62 -25.95 -0.70
C VAL A 81 6.37 -26.10 0.81
N PRO A 82 6.74 -27.23 1.45
CA PRO A 82 6.55 -27.38 2.89
C PRO A 82 7.49 -26.48 3.71
N ALA A 83 8.63 -26.05 3.17
CA ALA A 83 9.52 -25.09 3.81
C ALA A 83 8.89 -23.70 3.92
N LYS A 84 8.42 -23.14 2.80
CA LYS A 84 7.72 -21.85 2.75
C LYS A 84 6.45 -21.88 3.60
N GLY A 85 5.70 -22.98 3.56
CA GLY A 85 4.52 -23.17 4.41
C GLY A 85 4.85 -23.16 5.91
N THR A 86 5.94 -23.81 6.31
CA THR A 86 6.38 -23.82 7.72
C THR A 86 6.84 -22.44 8.16
N TRP A 87 7.56 -21.69 7.32
CA TRP A 87 7.93 -20.31 7.59
C TRP A 87 6.71 -19.42 7.84
N ALA A 88 5.65 -19.56 7.04
CA ALA A 88 4.41 -18.79 7.23
C ALA A 88 3.82 -18.92 8.64
N THR A 89 4.00 -20.08 9.31
CA THR A 89 3.51 -20.29 10.69
C THR A 89 4.30 -19.54 11.77
N VAL A 90 5.47 -19.00 11.42
CA VAL A 90 6.33 -18.22 12.33
C VAL A 90 6.60 -16.81 11.80
N GLU A 91 6.02 -16.45 10.65
CA GLU A 91 6.33 -15.21 9.94
C GLU A 91 6.03 -13.96 10.75
N ALA A 92 5.06 -13.98 11.68
CA ALA A 92 4.77 -12.83 12.54
C ALA A 92 6.01 -12.39 13.35
N LEU A 93 6.92 -13.32 13.63
CA LEU A 93 8.15 -13.02 14.35
C LEU A 93 9.13 -12.17 13.52
N SER A 94 8.99 -12.13 12.19
CA SER A 94 9.87 -11.34 11.32
C SER A 94 9.88 -9.87 11.72
N TYR A 95 8.75 -9.33 12.18
CA TYR A 95 8.64 -7.95 12.65
C TYR A 95 9.50 -7.66 13.90
N ALA A 96 9.87 -8.69 14.66
CA ALA A 96 10.79 -8.56 15.78
C ALA A 96 12.27 -8.62 15.35
N PHE A 97 12.58 -9.19 14.18
CA PHE A 97 13.95 -9.31 13.67
C PHE A 97 14.00 -9.13 12.14
N PRO A 98 13.59 -7.96 11.62
CA PRO A 98 13.34 -7.80 10.19
C PRO A 98 14.58 -8.09 9.33
N GLU A 99 15.77 -7.72 9.81
CA GLU A 99 17.04 -7.99 9.10
C GLU A 99 17.28 -9.50 8.89
N THR A 100 17.27 -10.29 9.96
CA THR A 100 17.50 -11.75 9.85
C THR A 100 16.33 -12.47 9.19
N ALA A 101 15.11 -11.92 9.27
CA ALA A 101 13.96 -12.50 8.60
C ALA A 101 14.00 -12.27 7.08
N ALA A 102 14.54 -11.14 6.62
CA ALA A 102 14.75 -10.88 5.19
C ALA A 102 15.68 -11.94 4.56
N ASP A 103 16.68 -12.42 5.29
CA ASP A 103 17.55 -13.51 4.80
C ASP A 103 16.80 -14.83 4.53
N ILE A 104 15.65 -15.03 5.18
CA ILE A 104 14.82 -16.22 5.04
C ILE A 104 13.70 -16.01 4.02
N ASN A 105 13.09 -14.82 4.01
CA ASN A 105 11.88 -14.55 3.25
C ASN A 105 11.72 -13.09 2.84
N ALA A 106 12.79 -12.43 2.42
CA ALA A 106 12.70 -11.14 1.76
C ALA A 106 11.76 -11.21 0.57
N ARG A 107 11.02 -10.12 0.38
CA ARG A 107 10.23 -9.89 -0.82
C ARG A 107 11.03 -9.04 -1.79
N ALA A 108 10.87 -9.27 -3.09
CA ALA A 108 11.67 -8.58 -4.10
C ALA A 108 11.65 -7.04 -3.90
N TYR A 109 10.48 -6.44 -3.70
CA TYR A 109 10.34 -5.00 -3.50
C TYR A 109 10.87 -4.47 -2.15
N GLU A 110 11.17 -5.35 -1.18
CA GLU A 110 11.81 -4.94 0.09
C GLU A 110 13.32 -4.85 -0.04
N VAL A 111 13.87 -5.28 -1.16
CA VAL A 111 15.30 -5.34 -1.44
C VAL A 111 15.60 -4.35 -2.55
N ASP A 112 16.49 -3.39 -2.30
CA ASP A 112 16.96 -2.44 -3.31
C ASP A 112 17.39 -3.21 -4.58
N GLY A 113 16.86 -2.89 -5.76
CA GLY A 113 17.13 -3.65 -6.99
C GLY A 113 16.27 -4.91 -7.14
N GLY A 114 15.24 -5.10 -6.32
CA GLY A 114 14.19 -6.06 -6.60
C GLY A 114 14.63 -7.51 -6.53
N HIS A 115 14.12 -8.30 -7.48
CA HIS A 115 14.35 -9.73 -7.63
C HIS A 115 15.79 -10.14 -7.98
N THR A 116 16.71 -9.21 -7.88
CA THR A 116 17.64 -8.99 -8.95
C THR A 116 18.91 -8.29 -8.51
N ASN A 117 18.80 -7.62 -7.36
CA ASN A 117 19.85 -7.54 -6.38
C ASN A 117 20.57 -8.91 -6.23
N PRO A 118 21.91 -8.98 -6.39
CA PRO A 118 22.67 -10.21 -6.16
C PRO A 118 22.64 -10.69 -4.71
N GLU A 119 22.24 -9.82 -3.78
CA GLU A 119 21.98 -10.09 -2.37
C GLU A 119 20.52 -10.51 -2.12
N PHE A 120 19.62 -10.47 -3.11
CA PHE A 120 18.27 -11.00 -2.96
C PHE A 120 18.35 -12.49 -2.63
N THR A 121 17.77 -12.85 -1.49
CA THR A 121 17.87 -14.19 -0.90
C THR A 121 16.48 -14.64 -0.42
N GLY A 122 16.42 -15.76 0.30
CA GLY A 122 15.18 -16.26 0.88
C GLY A 122 14.29 -17.03 -0.09
N PHE A 123 13.09 -17.40 0.40
CA PHE A 123 12.18 -18.28 -0.34
C PHE A 123 11.79 -17.76 -1.71
N GLN A 124 11.52 -16.46 -1.88
CA GLN A 124 11.14 -15.90 -3.18
C GLN A 124 12.28 -15.98 -4.19
N ARG A 125 13.52 -15.71 -3.77
CA ARG A 125 14.69 -15.90 -4.63
C ARG A 125 14.83 -17.34 -5.11
N VAL A 126 14.64 -18.32 -4.21
CA VAL A 126 14.66 -19.75 -4.57
C VAL A 126 13.49 -20.10 -5.49
N GLU A 127 12.29 -19.57 -5.23
CA GLU A 127 11.11 -19.79 -6.05
C GLU A 127 11.30 -19.32 -7.49
N MET A 128 11.79 -18.09 -7.66
CA MET A 128 12.10 -17.53 -8.98
C MET A 128 13.09 -18.38 -9.76
N GLU A 129 14.06 -18.97 -9.08
CA GLU A 129 15.03 -19.86 -9.71
C GLU A 129 14.41 -21.19 -10.13
N LEU A 130 13.68 -21.83 -9.21
CA LEU A 130 13.12 -23.15 -9.42
C LEU A 130 11.99 -23.12 -10.44
N TRP A 131 11.10 -22.14 -10.42
CA TRP A 131 9.95 -22.06 -11.33
C TRP A 131 10.14 -21.08 -12.48
N GLY A 132 10.73 -19.91 -12.24
CA GLY A 132 10.94 -18.89 -13.27
C GLY A 132 12.08 -19.25 -14.23
N ALA A 133 13.30 -19.42 -13.70
CA ALA A 133 14.49 -19.73 -14.48
C ALA A 133 14.69 -21.24 -14.74
N ASN A 134 13.90 -22.10 -14.09
CA ASN A 134 13.97 -23.56 -14.19
C ASN A 134 15.40 -24.08 -13.97
N THR A 135 16.07 -23.59 -12.94
CA THR A 135 17.47 -23.89 -12.59
C THR A 135 17.68 -23.99 -11.09
N THR A 136 18.84 -24.51 -10.67
CA THR A 136 19.30 -24.61 -9.27
C THR A 136 20.64 -23.90 -9.05
N ALA A 137 21.04 -23.04 -9.99
CA ALA A 137 22.38 -22.47 -10.08
C ALA A 137 22.80 -21.67 -8.83
N SER A 138 21.89 -20.91 -8.22
CA SER A 138 22.12 -20.14 -6.98
C SER A 138 21.34 -20.68 -5.78
N CYS A 139 20.37 -21.57 -5.99
CA CYS A 139 19.53 -22.26 -4.99
C CYS A 139 20.36 -22.68 -3.77
N ALA A 140 21.49 -23.35 -3.97
CA ALA A 140 22.31 -23.85 -2.87
C ALA A 140 23.00 -22.74 -2.06
N ALA A 141 23.41 -21.64 -2.70
CA ALA A 141 24.01 -20.50 -2.02
C ALA A 141 22.94 -19.73 -1.23
N VAL A 142 21.80 -19.47 -1.86
CA VAL A 142 20.65 -18.79 -1.24
C VAL A 142 20.11 -19.58 -0.05
N THR A 143 19.89 -20.89 -0.19
CA THR A 143 19.39 -21.72 0.93
C THR A 143 20.43 -21.88 2.05
N ALA A 144 21.73 -21.74 1.78
CA ALA A 144 22.74 -21.72 2.84
C ALA A 144 22.62 -20.44 3.71
N VAL A 145 22.36 -19.28 3.08
CA VAL A 145 22.06 -18.03 3.81
C VAL A 145 20.82 -18.20 4.68
N MET A 146 19.76 -18.82 4.15
CA MET A 146 18.53 -19.10 4.91
C MET A 146 18.79 -20.01 6.13
N ASP A 147 19.67 -21.01 6.01
CA ASP A 147 20.05 -21.91 7.09
C ASP A 147 20.85 -21.19 8.21
N GLU A 148 21.78 -20.32 7.82
CA GLU A 148 22.53 -19.47 8.75
C GLU A 148 21.62 -18.45 9.45
N ALA A 149 20.66 -17.88 8.74
CA ALA A 149 19.65 -16.99 9.28
C ALA A 149 18.73 -17.72 10.28
N ALA A 150 18.27 -18.93 9.96
CA ALA A 150 17.48 -19.76 10.88
C ALA A 150 18.26 -20.07 12.17
N THR A 151 19.55 -20.37 12.06
CA THR A 151 20.46 -20.53 13.22
C THR A 151 20.53 -19.27 14.07
N SER A 152 20.62 -18.11 13.43
CA SER A 152 20.68 -16.81 14.10
C SER A 152 19.38 -16.50 14.85
N VAL A 153 18.22 -16.73 14.21
CA VAL A 153 16.89 -16.60 14.83
C VAL A 153 16.75 -17.54 16.04
N LEU A 154 17.21 -18.78 15.93
CA LEU A 154 17.23 -19.70 17.08
C LEU A 154 18.10 -19.21 18.22
N GLY A 155 19.25 -18.62 17.92
CA GLY A 155 20.11 -17.98 18.90
C GLY A 155 19.39 -16.85 19.63
N LEU A 156 18.69 -15.99 18.89
CA LEU A 156 17.89 -14.89 19.44
C LEU A 156 16.77 -15.40 20.35
N LEU A 157 16.00 -16.40 19.90
CA LEU A 157 14.89 -16.96 20.67
C LEU A 157 15.35 -17.73 21.93
N ASN A 158 16.48 -18.44 21.85
CA ASN A 158 17.00 -19.23 22.97
C ASN A 158 17.72 -18.39 24.04
N ASN A 159 18.17 -17.17 23.72
CA ASN A 159 18.94 -16.33 24.65
C ASN A 159 18.06 -15.46 25.59
N GLY A 160 16.73 -15.59 25.53
CA GLY A 160 15.80 -15.05 26.54
C GLY A 160 15.32 -13.61 26.30
N THR A 161 14.55 -13.10 27.28
CA THR A 161 13.62 -11.94 27.28
C THR A 161 14.20 -10.54 27.04
N SER A 162 15.37 -10.42 26.40
CA SER A 162 15.84 -9.11 25.94
C SER A 162 14.98 -8.62 24.77
N THR A 163 14.83 -7.30 24.65
CA THR A 163 14.23 -6.65 23.47
C THR A 163 14.79 -7.29 22.19
N PRO A 164 13.94 -7.74 21.25
CA PRO A 164 12.53 -7.34 21.07
C PRO A 164 11.47 -8.34 21.60
N PHE A 165 11.85 -9.44 22.27
CA PHE A 165 10.88 -10.47 22.71
C PHE A 165 10.17 -10.13 24.02
N THR A 166 9.48 -8.99 24.05
CA THR A 166 8.56 -8.58 25.11
C THR A 166 7.13 -9.00 24.76
N ALA A 167 6.21 -8.88 25.73
CA ALA A 167 4.79 -9.13 25.47
C ALA A 167 4.25 -8.21 24.37
N ASP A 168 4.60 -6.92 24.46
CA ASP A 168 4.25 -5.90 23.49
C ASP A 168 4.81 -6.24 22.10
N GLY A 169 6.09 -6.62 22.03
CA GLY A 169 6.72 -7.00 20.76
C GLY A 169 6.02 -8.17 20.09
N HIS A 170 5.67 -9.22 20.84
CA HIS A 170 4.93 -10.38 20.29
C HIS A 170 3.55 -9.99 19.77
N LEU A 171 2.75 -9.23 20.53
CA LEU A 171 1.41 -8.85 20.08
C LEU A 171 1.44 -7.82 18.94
N ARG A 172 2.39 -6.88 18.95
CA ARG A 172 2.65 -5.97 17.82
C ARG A 172 3.01 -6.75 16.56
N SER A 173 3.92 -7.71 16.65
CA SER A 173 4.28 -8.63 15.56
C SER A 173 3.09 -9.37 14.96
N LEU A 174 2.15 -9.86 15.79
CA LEU A 174 0.93 -10.52 15.30
C LEU A 174 0.02 -9.57 14.53
N VAL A 175 -0.21 -8.37 15.07
CA VAL A 175 -1.04 -7.34 14.42
C VAL A 175 -0.38 -6.85 13.13
N ALA A 176 0.93 -6.59 13.14
CA ALA A 176 1.68 -6.14 11.98
C ALA A 176 1.59 -7.14 10.82
N LEU A 177 1.70 -8.46 11.10
CA LEU A 177 1.48 -9.47 10.05
C LEU A 177 0.06 -9.41 9.50
N THR A 178 -0.96 -9.20 10.32
CA THR A 178 -2.35 -9.10 9.80
C THR A 178 -2.58 -7.86 8.96
N GLU A 179 -1.95 -6.73 9.27
CA GLU A 179 -2.00 -5.51 8.45
C GLU A 179 -1.28 -5.74 7.11
N ASP A 180 -0.07 -6.29 7.13
CA ASP A 180 0.69 -6.63 5.92
C ASP A 180 -0.03 -7.67 5.05
N MET A 181 -0.71 -8.63 5.67
CA MET A 181 -1.58 -9.57 4.97
C MET A 181 -2.72 -8.87 4.22
N LEU A 182 -3.23 -7.74 4.72
CA LEU A 182 -4.31 -6.97 4.12
C LEU A 182 -3.80 -5.98 3.05
N THR A 183 -2.66 -5.34 3.28
CA THR A 183 -2.16 -4.24 2.44
C THR A 183 -1.26 -4.71 1.31
N THR A 184 -0.37 -5.67 1.57
CA THR A 184 0.65 -6.09 0.59
C THR A 184 0.41 -7.50 0.08
N LYS A 185 0.32 -8.48 0.97
CA LYS A 185 0.29 -9.89 0.56
C LYS A 185 -1.01 -10.24 -0.19
N PHE A 186 -2.12 -9.60 0.17
CA PHE A 186 -3.43 -9.80 -0.46
C PHE A 186 -3.42 -9.47 -1.97
N SER A 187 -2.80 -8.34 -2.32
CA SER A 187 -2.69 -7.86 -3.70
C SER A 187 -1.61 -8.60 -4.47
N GLN A 188 -0.51 -8.96 -3.81
CA GLN A 188 0.65 -9.63 -4.42
C GLN A 188 0.54 -11.15 -4.50
N MET A 189 -0.61 -11.71 -4.13
CA MET A 189 -0.91 -13.15 -4.27
C MET A 189 -0.01 -14.08 -3.45
N GLU A 190 0.59 -13.58 -2.36
CA GLU A 190 1.47 -14.41 -1.53
C GLU A 190 0.65 -15.45 -0.74
N ALA A 191 0.72 -16.71 -1.16
CA ALA A 191 0.28 -17.85 -0.35
C ALA A 191 1.44 -18.30 0.57
N PRO A 192 1.17 -18.74 1.82
CA PRO A 192 -0.07 -19.38 2.27
C PRO A 192 -0.75 -18.70 3.48
N PHE A 193 -1.68 -17.78 3.24
CA PHE A 193 -2.45 -17.06 4.28
C PHE A 193 -3.01 -17.93 5.42
N SER A 194 -3.53 -19.13 5.11
CA SER A 194 -4.09 -20.02 6.14
C SER A 194 -3.04 -20.52 7.14
N LEU A 195 -1.78 -20.62 6.75
CA LEU A 195 -0.67 -21.01 7.62
C LEU A 195 -0.18 -19.82 8.44
N ASN A 196 -0.20 -18.60 7.89
CA ASN A 196 0.00 -17.37 8.67
C ASN A 196 -1.01 -17.27 9.82
N LEU A 197 -2.29 -17.49 9.53
CA LEU A 197 -3.36 -17.45 10.54
C LEU A 197 -3.19 -18.51 11.63
N ARG A 198 -2.76 -19.73 11.27
CA ARG A 198 -2.44 -20.76 12.26
C ARG A 198 -1.21 -20.42 13.10
N GLY A 199 -0.23 -19.75 12.51
CA GLY A 199 0.93 -19.21 13.21
C GLY A 199 0.53 -18.16 14.24
N ILE A 200 -0.32 -17.21 13.82
CA ILE A 200 -0.92 -16.20 14.69
C ILE A 200 -1.63 -16.85 15.87
N GLU A 201 -2.49 -17.85 15.63
CA GLU A 201 -3.19 -18.58 16.69
C GLU A 201 -2.21 -19.29 17.67
N MET A 202 -1.19 -19.96 17.12
CA MET A 202 -0.17 -20.64 17.91
C MET A 202 0.58 -19.68 18.85
N LEU A 203 0.96 -18.51 18.34
CA LEU A 203 1.75 -17.49 19.04
C LEU A 203 0.89 -16.61 19.95
N PHE A 204 -0.41 -16.45 19.66
CA PHE A 204 -1.38 -15.76 20.51
C PHE A 204 -1.77 -16.58 21.73
N SER A 205 -2.00 -17.90 21.57
CA SER A 205 -2.58 -18.74 22.64
C SER A 205 -1.90 -18.65 24.02
N PRO A 206 -0.58 -18.41 24.17
CA PRO A 206 0.02 -18.20 25.49
C PRO A 206 -0.47 -16.97 26.26
N PHE A 207 -1.09 -15.99 25.58
CA PHE A 207 -1.64 -14.78 26.19
C PHE A 207 -3.05 -14.98 26.78
N GLU A 208 -3.75 -16.06 26.42
CA GLU A 208 -5.12 -16.34 26.89
C GLU A 208 -5.23 -16.33 28.43
N ALA A 209 -4.31 -17.03 29.11
CA ALA A 209 -4.29 -17.08 30.57
C ALA A 209 -4.02 -15.71 31.22
N ALA A 210 -3.26 -14.85 30.54
CA ALA A 210 -3.05 -13.48 31.00
C ALA A 210 -4.34 -12.66 30.84
N ILE A 211 -5.00 -12.73 29.68
CA ILE A 211 -6.28 -12.07 29.41
C ILE A 211 -7.34 -12.48 30.44
N GLU A 212 -7.44 -13.78 30.75
CA GLU A 212 -8.32 -14.31 31.81
C GLU A 212 -8.00 -13.73 33.19
N ALA A 213 -6.72 -13.51 33.50
CA ALA A 213 -6.30 -12.94 34.77
C ALA A 213 -6.60 -11.43 34.89
N VAL A 214 -6.50 -10.67 33.79
CA VAL A 214 -6.75 -9.21 33.78
C VAL A 214 -8.23 -8.89 33.85
N ASP A 215 -9.03 -9.47 32.95
CA ASP A 215 -10.46 -9.24 32.87
C ASP A 215 -11.21 -10.55 32.65
N PRO A 216 -11.48 -11.33 33.72
CA PRO A 216 -12.21 -12.58 33.62
C PRO A 216 -13.60 -12.45 32.99
N ALA A 217 -14.21 -11.25 33.05
CA ALA A 217 -15.54 -11.00 32.52
C ALA A 217 -15.51 -10.82 30.99
N ALA A 218 -14.48 -10.15 30.47
CA ALA A 218 -14.29 -9.96 29.03
C ALA A 218 -13.54 -11.12 28.36
N ALA A 219 -12.70 -11.84 29.10
CA ALA A 219 -11.73 -12.80 28.58
C ALA A 219 -12.33 -13.82 27.62
N LYS A 220 -13.44 -14.46 28.01
CA LYS A 220 -14.11 -15.43 27.15
C LYS A 220 -14.48 -14.85 25.79
N GLY A 221 -15.07 -13.65 25.76
CA GLY A 221 -15.51 -13.03 24.50
C GLY A 221 -14.34 -12.58 23.62
N VAL A 222 -13.25 -12.13 24.23
CA VAL A 222 -12.03 -11.69 23.52
C VAL A 222 -11.27 -12.89 22.95
N ILE A 223 -11.05 -13.93 23.77
CA ILE A 223 -10.37 -15.16 23.35
C ILE A 223 -11.17 -15.87 22.27
N ASP A 224 -12.47 -16.12 22.51
CA ASP A 224 -13.36 -16.74 21.52
C ASP A 224 -13.38 -15.88 20.24
N GLY A 225 -13.39 -14.55 20.35
CA GLY A 225 -13.33 -13.64 19.20
C GLY A 225 -12.08 -13.80 18.32
N VAL A 226 -10.90 -14.00 18.93
CA VAL A 226 -9.66 -14.27 18.17
C VAL A 226 -9.73 -15.63 17.47
N HIS A 227 -10.11 -16.70 18.17
CA HIS A 227 -10.18 -18.04 17.56
C HIS A 227 -11.27 -18.14 16.49
N ASP A 228 -12.45 -17.55 16.74
CA ASP A 228 -13.58 -17.58 15.82
C ASP A 228 -13.28 -16.77 14.55
N SER A 229 -12.63 -15.61 14.68
CA SER A 229 -12.23 -14.81 13.51
C SER A 229 -11.16 -15.53 12.67
N ILE A 230 -10.15 -16.13 13.31
CA ILE A 230 -9.13 -16.94 12.63
C ILE A 230 -9.76 -18.13 11.90
N THR A 231 -10.63 -18.87 12.57
CA THR A 231 -11.35 -20.01 11.99
C THR A 231 -12.18 -19.57 10.78
N ALA A 232 -12.94 -18.48 10.92
CA ALA A 232 -13.76 -17.94 9.85
C ALA A 232 -12.93 -17.46 8.64
N ALA A 233 -11.74 -16.88 8.88
CA ALA A 233 -10.81 -16.49 7.82
C ALA A 233 -10.23 -17.70 7.09
N ILE A 234 -9.79 -18.73 7.83
CA ILE A 234 -9.30 -19.99 7.25
C ILE A 234 -10.40 -20.69 6.43
N ASP A 235 -11.65 -20.69 6.91
CA ASP A 235 -12.78 -21.28 6.19
C ASP A 235 -13.09 -20.51 4.90
N ALA A 236 -13.03 -19.17 4.93
CA ALA A 236 -13.21 -18.32 3.76
C ALA A 236 -12.10 -18.53 2.71
N ILE A 237 -10.84 -18.66 3.15
CA ILE A 237 -9.70 -18.98 2.29
C ILE A 237 -9.90 -20.36 1.67
N SER A 238 -10.26 -21.36 2.47
CA SER A 238 -10.52 -22.72 2.01
C SER A 238 -11.67 -22.78 1.00
N ALA A 239 -12.70 -21.96 1.17
CA ALA A 239 -13.78 -21.81 0.19
C ALA A 239 -13.28 -21.19 -1.13
N GLY A 240 -12.43 -20.17 -1.06
CA GLY A 240 -11.77 -19.58 -2.23
C GLY A 240 -10.91 -20.60 -2.99
N VAL A 241 -10.09 -21.36 -2.28
CA VAL A 241 -9.27 -22.45 -2.85
C VAL A 241 -10.16 -23.50 -3.53
N ARG A 242 -11.27 -23.92 -2.91
CA ARG A 242 -12.21 -24.86 -3.54
C ARG A 242 -12.79 -24.32 -4.84
N LEU A 243 -13.24 -23.06 -4.87
CA LEU A 243 -13.77 -22.42 -6.09
C LEU A 243 -12.69 -22.34 -7.18
N SER A 244 -11.48 -21.96 -6.80
CA SER A 244 -10.34 -21.85 -7.71
C SER A 244 -9.89 -23.20 -8.27
N SER A 245 -9.84 -24.24 -7.44
CA SER A 245 -9.47 -25.61 -7.85
C SER A 245 -10.45 -26.19 -8.88
N GLN A 246 -11.74 -25.87 -8.76
CA GLN A 246 -12.76 -26.26 -9.74
C GLN A 246 -12.55 -25.57 -11.09
N ASN A 247 -12.14 -24.31 -11.08
CA ASN A 247 -11.90 -23.52 -12.29
C ASN A 247 -10.61 -23.92 -13.02
N THR A 248 -9.57 -24.30 -12.27
CA THR A 248 -8.21 -24.54 -12.80
C THR A 248 -7.89 -26.02 -13.03
N GLN A 249 -8.72 -26.94 -12.55
CA GLN A 249 -8.42 -28.39 -12.49
C GLN A 249 -7.09 -28.70 -11.76
N SER A 250 -6.65 -27.81 -10.87
CA SER A 250 -5.49 -27.98 -10.00
C SER A 250 -5.96 -28.29 -8.57
N ALA A 251 -5.28 -29.21 -7.88
CA ALA A 251 -5.56 -29.52 -6.47
C ALA A 251 -5.33 -28.32 -5.52
N TRP A 252 -4.53 -27.34 -5.96
CA TRP A 252 -4.15 -26.16 -5.17
C TRP A 252 -4.91 -24.89 -5.56
N GLY A 253 -5.54 -24.86 -6.75
CA GLY A 253 -6.08 -23.62 -7.33
C GLY A 253 -4.99 -22.58 -7.66
N SER A 254 -5.38 -21.42 -8.19
CA SER A 254 -4.58 -20.19 -8.23
C SER A 254 -5.33 -19.02 -7.55
N TRP A 255 -4.60 -18.09 -6.93
CA TRP A 255 -5.20 -16.90 -6.32
C TRP A 255 -5.91 -16.01 -7.35
N GLU A 256 -5.37 -15.92 -8.56
CA GLU A 256 -6.00 -15.26 -9.71
C GLU A 256 -7.41 -15.80 -9.99
N SER A 257 -7.59 -17.12 -9.87
CA SER A 257 -8.84 -17.79 -10.16
C SER A 257 -9.86 -17.73 -9.02
N VAL A 258 -9.52 -17.10 -7.89
CA VAL A 258 -10.48 -16.81 -6.81
C VAL A 258 -11.35 -15.62 -7.24
N PRO A 259 -12.69 -15.77 -7.31
CA PRO A 259 -13.56 -14.68 -7.71
C PRO A 259 -13.45 -13.44 -6.81
N MET A 260 -13.59 -12.23 -7.37
CA MET A 260 -13.44 -10.98 -6.62
C MET A 260 -14.37 -10.88 -5.40
N TYR A 261 -15.62 -11.35 -5.51
CA TYR A 261 -16.54 -11.37 -4.36
C TYR A 261 -15.99 -12.24 -3.21
N GLN A 262 -15.31 -13.33 -3.53
CA GLN A 262 -14.72 -14.23 -2.54
C GLN A 262 -13.44 -13.65 -1.97
N LYS A 263 -12.64 -12.93 -2.77
CA LYS A 263 -11.53 -12.11 -2.27
C LYS A 263 -12.03 -11.11 -1.22
N ASN A 264 -13.10 -10.35 -1.51
CA ASN A 264 -13.70 -9.43 -0.55
C ASN A 264 -14.18 -10.11 0.75
N VAL A 265 -14.72 -11.33 0.67
CA VAL A 265 -15.07 -12.12 1.87
C VAL A 265 -13.82 -12.47 2.67
N ILE A 266 -12.75 -12.94 2.02
CA ILE A 266 -11.49 -13.27 2.68
C ILE A 266 -10.89 -12.03 3.35
N TYR A 267 -10.84 -10.90 2.65
CA TYR A 267 -10.36 -9.61 3.16
C TYR A 267 -11.06 -9.24 4.48
N ARG A 268 -12.41 -9.17 4.46
CA ARG A 268 -13.21 -8.82 5.65
C ARG A 268 -13.02 -9.80 6.81
N LYS A 269 -12.74 -11.07 6.53
CA LYS A 269 -12.45 -12.04 7.58
C LYS A 269 -11.06 -11.84 8.18
N MET A 270 -10.08 -11.43 7.39
CA MET A 270 -8.75 -11.08 7.91
C MET A 270 -8.75 -9.77 8.70
N GLU A 271 -9.55 -8.77 8.29
CA GLU A 271 -9.80 -7.56 9.10
C GLU A 271 -10.35 -7.93 10.48
N ALA A 272 -11.30 -8.86 10.55
CA ALA A 272 -11.84 -9.32 11.83
C ALA A 272 -10.79 -10.01 12.72
N VAL A 273 -9.78 -10.67 12.14
CA VAL A 273 -8.65 -11.24 12.91
C VAL A 273 -7.80 -10.13 13.50
N ARG A 274 -7.41 -9.15 12.68
CA ARG A 274 -6.66 -7.97 13.14
C ARG A 274 -7.38 -7.27 14.29
N ASP A 275 -8.67 -6.98 14.12
CA ASP A 275 -9.45 -6.23 15.10
C ASP A 275 -9.63 -7.03 16.41
N ALA A 276 -9.77 -8.36 16.32
CA ALA A 276 -9.81 -9.24 17.49
C ALA A 276 -8.47 -9.25 18.25
N LEU A 277 -7.33 -9.25 17.54
CA LEU A 277 -6.00 -9.14 18.16
C LEU A 277 -5.79 -7.79 18.84
N LYS A 278 -6.23 -6.68 18.22
CA LYS A 278 -6.21 -5.34 18.82
C LYS A 278 -7.05 -5.30 20.10
N ALA A 279 -8.26 -5.86 20.07
CA ALA A 279 -9.11 -5.96 21.26
C ALA A 279 -8.48 -6.81 22.38
N ALA A 280 -7.72 -7.85 22.03
CA ALA A 280 -6.97 -8.65 23.01
C ALA A 280 -5.81 -7.88 23.64
N ALA A 281 -5.06 -7.11 22.83
CA ALA A 281 -4.01 -6.23 23.31
C ALA A 281 -4.55 -5.11 24.24
N ASP A 282 -5.71 -4.54 23.92
CA ASP A 282 -6.39 -3.54 24.74
C ASP A 282 -6.72 -4.06 26.16
N VAL A 283 -7.14 -5.34 26.28
CA VAL A 283 -7.38 -5.95 27.60
C VAL A 283 -6.10 -6.03 28.42
N LEU A 284 -4.96 -6.23 27.78
CA LEU A 284 -3.65 -6.33 28.43
C LEU A 284 -2.98 -4.96 28.66
N ASP A 285 -3.62 -3.84 28.28
CA ASP A 285 -3.05 -2.47 28.26
C ASP A 285 -1.74 -2.40 27.44
N ILE A 286 -1.70 -3.14 26.33
CA ILE A 286 -0.56 -3.19 25.40
C ILE A 286 -0.88 -2.35 24.18
N ASP A 287 -0.05 -1.33 23.93
CA ASP A 287 -0.17 -0.50 22.75
C ASP A 287 0.36 -1.25 21.52
N VAL A 288 -0.56 -1.70 20.67
CA VAL A 288 -0.24 -2.32 19.38
C VAL A 288 -0.41 -1.38 18.20
N THR A 289 -0.57 -0.08 18.46
CA THR A 289 -0.51 0.91 17.38
C THR A 289 0.89 0.87 16.76
N PRO A 290 1.01 1.01 15.44
CA PRO A 290 2.31 1.20 14.82
C PRO A 290 2.94 2.42 15.46
N GLU A 291 4.08 2.27 16.14
CA GLU A 291 4.82 3.42 16.66
C GLU A 291 5.20 4.29 15.47
N ALA A 292 4.52 5.42 15.31
CA ALA A 292 4.96 6.48 14.42
C ALA A 292 6.43 6.79 14.77
N GLU A 293 7.30 6.63 13.78
CA GLU A 293 8.75 6.87 13.81
C GLU A 293 9.65 5.86 14.55
N GLY A 294 9.19 5.04 15.50
CA GLY A 294 10.05 4.15 16.30
C GLY A 294 10.61 2.94 15.52
N GLU A 295 9.74 2.16 14.90
CA GLU A 295 10.10 0.89 14.27
C GLU A 295 10.57 1.05 12.82
N ARG A 296 10.08 2.08 12.11
CA ARG A 296 10.68 2.51 10.82
C ARG A 296 12.16 2.88 10.96
N ARG A 297 12.60 3.38 12.13
CA ARG A 297 14.01 3.75 12.40
C ARG A 297 14.97 2.56 12.44
N GLN A 298 14.51 1.31 12.65
CA GLN A 298 15.42 0.15 12.61
C GLN A 298 15.64 -0.39 11.20
N LEU A 299 14.62 -0.37 10.34
CA LEU A 299 14.80 -0.56 8.89
C LEU A 299 15.65 0.57 8.26
N THR A 300 15.62 1.77 8.86
CA THR A 300 16.38 2.93 8.38
C THR A 300 17.90 2.81 8.61
N ARG A 301 18.40 1.94 9.49
CA ARG A 301 19.84 1.93 9.83
C ARG A 301 20.75 1.35 8.73
N TRP A 302 20.19 0.57 7.80
CA TRP A 302 20.86 0.22 6.54
C TRP A 302 20.65 1.30 5.46
N GLY A 303 19.50 1.96 5.47
CA GLY A 303 19.22 3.09 4.59
C GLY A 303 20.06 4.34 4.87
N THR A 304 20.53 4.61 6.11
CA THR A 304 21.33 5.82 6.39
C THR A 304 22.79 5.68 5.97
N GLN A 305 23.34 4.46 5.93
CA GLN A 305 24.73 4.23 5.51
C GLN A 305 24.86 4.03 3.99
N ARG A 306 23.78 3.63 3.29
CA ARG A 306 23.69 3.64 1.80
C ARG A 306 23.18 4.96 1.22
N ARG A 307 22.32 5.75 1.90
CA ARG A 307 21.91 7.10 1.42
C ARG A 307 23.09 8.07 1.28
N SER A 308 24.14 7.89 2.08
CA SER A 308 25.38 8.64 1.88
C SER A 308 26.19 8.21 0.64
N LEU A 309 25.80 7.13 -0.05
CA LEU A 309 26.42 6.65 -1.29
C LEU A 309 25.55 6.89 -2.54
N GLN A 310 24.22 7.04 -2.42
CA GLN A 310 23.36 7.36 -3.58
C GLN A 310 23.24 8.86 -3.87
N LYS A 311 23.50 9.74 -2.88
CA LYS A 311 23.84 11.15 -3.17
C LYS A 311 25.22 11.30 -3.86
N THR A 312 25.88 10.18 -4.18
CA THR A 312 27.13 10.10 -4.96
C THR A 312 27.03 9.23 -6.21
N SER A 313 25.84 9.07 -6.80
CA SER A 313 25.71 8.44 -8.12
C SER A 313 26.02 9.41 -9.27
N GLU A 314 26.40 8.87 -10.43
CA GLU A 314 26.83 9.63 -11.62
C GLU A 314 25.77 10.61 -12.16
N TYR A 315 24.49 10.38 -11.86
CA TYR A 315 23.37 11.16 -12.39
C TYR A 315 22.60 11.98 -11.34
N ALA A 316 23.18 12.17 -10.15
CA ALA A 316 22.54 12.95 -9.09
C ALA A 316 22.23 14.39 -9.51
N ALA A 317 23.03 14.99 -10.39
CA ALA A 317 22.80 16.36 -10.85
C ALA A 317 21.51 16.49 -11.68
N GLN A 318 21.27 15.55 -12.60
CA GLN A 318 20.07 15.49 -13.43
C GLN A 318 18.82 15.26 -12.57
N THR A 319 18.90 14.35 -11.59
CA THR A 319 17.80 14.12 -10.65
C THR A 319 17.50 15.34 -9.80
N SER A 320 18.52 16.01 -9.24
CA SER A 320 18.32 17.23 -8.46
C SER A 320 17.75 18.39 -9.30
N GLU A 321 18.04 18.44 -10.61
CA GLU A 321 17.42 19.42 -11.52
C GLU A 321 15.91 19.17 -11.66
N GLY A 322 15.50 17.91 -11.83
CA GLY A 322 14.09 17.51 -11.85
C GLY A 322 13.37 17.78 -10.51
N VAL A 323 14.03 17.51 -9.37
CA VAL A 323 13.49 17.83 -8.04
C VAL A 323 13.34 19.34 -7.83
N ALA A 324 14.30 20.14 -8.31
CA ALA A 324 14.22 21.59 -8.24
C ALA A 324 13.05 22.14 -9.07
N TYR A 325 12.79 21.57 -10.24
CA TYR A 325 11.60 21.88 -11.02
C TYR A 325 10.31 21.58 -10.24
N PHE A 326 10.21 20.40 -9.60
CA PHE A 326 9.05 20.06 -8.78
C PHE A 326 8.90 20.90 -7.52
N LEU A 327 9.98 21.41 -6.96
CA LEU A 327 9.91 22.41 -5.89
C LEU A 327 9.25 23.71 -6.37
N GLU A 328 9.55 24.19 -7.58
CA GLU A 328 8.87 25.34 -8.18
C GLU A 328 7.39 25.06 -8.46
N GLN A 329 7.07 23.85 -8.93
CA GLN A 329 5.69 23.41 -9.11
C GLN A 329 4.94 23.37 -7.77
N ALA A 330 5.54 22.84 -6.70
CA ALA A 330 4.90 22.77 -5.38
C ALA A 330 4.64 24.16 -4.78
N GLN A 331 5.53 25.12 -5.01
CA GLN A 331 5.32 26.52 -4.61
C GLN A 331 4.18 27.19 -5.40
N THR A 332 4.05 26.84 -6.68
CA THR A 332 2.94 27.29 -7.52
C THR A 332 1.62 26.66 -7.06
N MET A 333 1.62 25.34 -6.80
CA MET A 333 0.48 24.60 -6.23
C MET A 333 -0.01 25.27 -4.94
N LEU A 334 0.91 25.60 -4.03
CA LEU A 334 0.59 26.25 -2.75
C LEU A 334 -0.21 27.53 -2.97
N THR A 335 0.19 28.36 -3.95
CA THR A 335 -0.51 29.60 -4.28
C THR A 335 -1.94 29.33 -4.77
N HIS A 336 -2.15 28.30 -5.59
CA HIS A 336 -3.47 27.92 -6.09
C HIS A 336 -4.36 27.33 -4.99
N VAL A 337 -3.81 26.47 -4.12
CA VAL A 337 -4.54 25.87 -2.99
C VAL A 337 -4.90 26.94 -1.95
N GLU A 338 -4.02 27.90 -1.67
CA GLU A 338 -4.33 29.06 -0.81
C GLU A 338 -5.47 29.90 -1.38
N ALA A 339 -5.48 30.16 -2.69
CA ALA A 339 -6.56 30.88 -3.36
C ALA A 339 -7.89 30.11 -3.30
N LEU A 340 -7.87 28.79 -3.47
CA LEU A 340 -9.03 27.92 -3.28
C LEU A 340 -9.55 27.98 -1.84
N ALA A 341 -8.66 27.93 -0.85
CA ALA A 341 -9.01 28.04 0.56
C ALA A 341 -9.61 29.43 0.88
N GLU A 342 -9.07 30.51 0.34
CA GLU A 342 -9.63 31.87 0.51
C GLU A 342 -11.03 31.97 -0.11
N LEU A 343 -11.21 31.45 -1.33
CA LEU A 343 -12.52 31.45 -2.00
C LEU A 343 -13.55 30.62 -1.21
N ALA A 344 -13.15 29.46 -0.70
CA ALA A 344 -14.00 28.62 0.15
C ALA A 344 -14.38 29.33 1.46
N ALA A 345 -13.49 30.13 2.04
CA ALA A 345 -13.78 30.93 3.24
C ALA A 345 -14.86 31.99 3.00
N ASN A 346 -14.92 32.54 1.78
CA ASN A 346 -15.94 33.52 1.40
C ASN A 346 -17.29 32.88 1.07
N ALA A 347 -17.32 31.55 0.85
CA ALA A 347 -18.52 30.77 0.54
C ALA A 347 -19.24 30.20 1.78
N THR A 348 -19.20 30.91 2.93
CA THR A 348 -19.69 30.39 4.23
C THR A 348 -21.11 30.83 4.61
N GLU A 349 -21.78 31.70 3.84
CA GLU A 349 -23.15 32.14 4.10
C GLU A 349 -24.14 31.49 3.14
N ALA A 350 -25.16 30.79 3.65
CA ALA A 350 -26.11 30.03 2.83
C ALA A 350 -26.84 30.86 1.75
N ASP A 351 -27.03 32.16 2.00
CA ASP A 351 -27.72 33.09 1.10
C ASP A 351 -26.81 33.70 0.00
N SER A 352 -25.49 33.45 0.02
CA SER A 352 -24.52 33.98 -0.96
C SER A 352 -24.07 32.95 -2.02
N ILE A 353 -24.44 31.67 -1.86
CA ILE A 353 -24.05 30.60 -2.77
C ILE A 353 -24.92 30.65 -4.03
N THR A 354 -24.31 31.02 -5.14
CA THR A 354 -24.96 31.07 -6.46
C THR A 354 -24.30 30.09 -7.42
N ASN A 355 -24.87 29.91 -8.62
CA ASN A 355 -24.19 29.17 -9.69
C ASN A 355 -22.83 29.78 -10.05
N THR A 356 -22.65 31.09 -9.86
CA THR A 356 -21.37 31.77 -10.04
C THR A 356 -20.36 31.30 -8.99
N THR A 357 -20.76 31.22 -7.72
CA THR A 357 -19.89 30.73 -6.64
C THR A 357 -19.40 29.31 -6.91
N TRP A 358 -20.28 28.44 -7.38
CA TRP A 358 -19.92 27.06 -7.74
C TRP A 358 -18.99 26.97 -8.95
N ALA A 359 -19.16 27.85 -9.93
CA ALA A 359 -18.26 27.94 -11.08
C ALA A 359 -16.88 28.46 -10.67
N GLU A 360 -16.82 29.47 -9.78
CA GLU A 360 -15.57 30.00 -9.25
C GLU A 360 -14.82 28.95 -8.41
N LEU A 361 -15.51 28.21 -7.54
CA LEU A 361 -14.90 27.10 -6.77
C LEU A 361 -14.40 25.98 -7.68
N GLY A 362 -15.19 25.62 -8.71
CA GLY A 362 -14.78 24.63 -9.70
C GLY A 362 -13.52 25.06 -10.46
N ALA A 363 -13.46 26.31 -10.91
CA ALA A 363 -12.29 26.86 -11.60
C ALA A 363 -11.05 26.94 -10.68
N ALA A 364 -11.24 27.29 -9.40
CA ALA A 364 -10.14 27.30 -8.43
C ALA A 364 -9.62 25.89 -8.13
N TYR A 365 -10.51 24.89 -8.06
CA TYR A 365 -10.11 23.48 -7.96
C TYR A 365 -9.32 23.04 -9.19
N GLU A 366 -9.84 23.31 -10.39
CA GLU A 366 -9.18 22.99 -11.66
C GLU A 366 -7.77 23.60 -11.75
N LEU A 367 -7.60 24.84 -11.28
CA LEU A 367 -6.29 25.50 -11.23
C LEU A 367 -5.32 24.90 -10.20
N ALA A 368 -5.79 24.20 -9.18
CA ALA A 368 -4.96 23.66 -8.10
C ALA A 368 -4.43 22.23 -8.37
N ARG A 369 -4.91 21.57 -9.43
CA ARG A 369 -4.50 20.21 -9.82
C ARG A 369 -3.19 20.13 -10.62
N PRO A 370 -2.96 20.98 -11.65
CA PRO A 370 -1.87 20.86 -12.62
C PRO A 370 -0.48 20.61 -12.04
N GLU A 371 -0.14 21.30 -10.96
CA GLU A 371 1.19 21.22 -10.37
C GLU A 371 1.44 19.88 -9.69
N TYR A 372 0.47 19.38 -8.92
CA TYR A 372 0.62 18.11 -8.23
C TYR A 372 0.73 16.93 -9.20
N GLU A 373 -0.07 16.95 -10.27
CA GLU A 373 -0.07 15.90 -11.30
C GLU A 373 1.26 15.78 -12.05
N GLN A 374 2.05 16.86 -12.07
CA GLN A 374 3.43 16.78 -12.53
C GLN A 374 4.31 16.12 -11.45
N ILE A 375 4.20 16.61 -10.22
CA ILE A 375 4.98 16.16 -9.05
C ILE A 375 4.76 14.68 -8.74
N GLU A 376 3.58 14.12 -9.01
CA GLU A 376 3.21 12.72 -8.81
C GLU A 376 4.21 11.74 -9.46
N THR A 377 4.92 12.18 -10.50
CA THR A 377 6.03 11.42 -11.10
C THR A 377 7.06 10.95 -10.05
N LEU A 378 7.23 11.68 -8.95
CA LEU A 378 8.11 11.32 -7.83
C LEU A 378 7.35 10.96 -6.54
N ALA A 379 6.06 10.62 -6.60
CA ALA A 379 5.25 10.30 -5.42
C ALA A 379 5.86 9.20 -4.52
N GLY A 380 6.59 8.24 -5.10
CA GLY A 380 7.33 7.21 -4.34
C GLY A 380 8.42 7.77 -3.41
N CYS A 381 8.88 9.01 -3.60
CA CYS A 381 9.78 9.69 -2.66
C CYS A 381 9.07 10.25 -1.41
N PHE A 382 7.74 10.41 -1.46
CA PHE A 382 6.93 11.10 -0.44
C PHE A 382 5.51 10.51 -0.36
N GLU A 383 5.42 9.18 -0.20
CA GLU A 383 4.15 8.42 -0.23
C GLU A 383 3.10 8.92 0.78
N GLN A 384 3.53 9.45 1.93
CA GLN A 384 2.61 9.98 2.94
C GLN A 384 1.97 11.29 2.43
N GLU A 385 2.79 12.20 1.91
CA GLU A 385 2.33 13.46 1.35
C GLU A 385 1.43 13.21 0.13
N ASP A 386 1.77 12.20 -0.69
CA ASP A 386 0.92 11.76 -1.81
C ASP A 386 -0.45 11.29 -1.35
N SER A 387 -0.49 10.40 -0.35
CA SER A 387 -1.76 9.95 0.22
C SER A 387 -2.58 11.10 0.82
N ASP A 388 -1.93 12.09 1.43
CA ASP A 388 -2.62 13.24 2.04
C ASP A 388 -3.16 14.24 1.02
N ILE A 389 -2.54 14.32 -0.16
CA ILE A 389 -2.90 15.24 -1.24
C ILE A 389 -3.90 14.60 -2.20
N ASP A 390 -3.73 13.32 -2.55
CA ASP A 390 -4.34 12.73 -3.75
C ASP A 390 -4.92 11.32 -3.58
N ALA A 391 -5.06 10.84 -2.34
CA ALA A 391 -5.72 9.56 -2.12
C ALA A 391 -7.18 9.58 -2.62
N ARG A 392 -7.53 8.56 -3.39
CA ARG A 392 -8.89 8.30 -3.86
C ARG A 392 -9.71 7.60 -2.79
N PRO A 393 -11.06 7.69 -2.83
CA PRO A 393 -11.91 7.10 -1.79
C PRO A 393 -11.65 5.62 -1.52
N TYR A 394 -11.31 4.84 -2.54
CA TYR A 394 -11.07 3.40 -2.38
C TYR A 394 -9.80 3.07 -1.56
N ALA A 395 -8.92 4.04 -1.31
CA ALA A 395 -7.78 3.88 -0.41
C ALA A 395 -8.21 3.82 1.06
N PHE A 396 -9.46 4.19 1.38
CA PHE A 396 -9.99 4.26 2.73
C PHE A 396 -11.01 3.14 3.01
N PRO A 397 -11.01 2.52 4.20
CA PRO A 397 -11.91 1.41 4.55
C PRO A 397 -13.41 1.71 4.37
N LEU A 398 -13.82 2.95 4.67
CA LEU A 398 -15.21 3.38 4.51
C LEU A 398 -15.46 4.14 3.20
N GLY A 399 -14.50 4.12 2.29
CA GLY A 399 -14.63 4.79 1.01
C GLY A 399 -14.78 6.30 1.19
N GLU A 400 -15.75 6.88 0.49
CA GLU A 400 -15.99 8.32 0.53
C GLU A 400 -16.53 8.82 1.89
N ASP A 401 -17.07 7.92 2.71
CA ASP A 401 -17.63 8.21 4.03
C ASP A 401 -16.61 8.06 5.16
N ASP A 402 -15.37 7.72 4.82
CA ASP A 402 -14.28 7.61 5.78
C ASP A 402 -13.93 8.98 6.39
N PRO A 403 -13.85 9.11 7.72
CA PRO A 403 -13.47 10.37 8.37
C PRO A 403 -12.04 10.79 8.02
N ASP A 404 -11.18 9.86 7.60
CA ASP A 404 -9.80 10.15 7.23
C ASP A 404 -9.65 10.55 5.75
N PHE A 405 -10.70 10.39 4.93
CA PHE A 405 -10.68 10.78 3.52
C PHE A 405 -10.61 12.31 3.37
N ARG A 406 -9.47 12.76 2.85
CA ARG A 406 -9.05 14.17 2.70
C ARG A 406 -8.40 14.40 1.32
N GLY A 407 -7.79 15.57 1.14
CA GLY A 407 -7.07 15.89 -0.09
C GLY A 407 -7.98 16.37 -1.24
N SER A 408 -7.42 16.40 -2.44
CA SER A 408 -8.01 16.96 -3.65
C SER A 408 -9.36 16.31 -3.98
N HIS A 409 -9.44 14.98 -4.01
CA HIS A 409 -10.67 14.27 -4.36
C HIS A 409 -11.81 14.44 -3.34
N LYS A 410 -11.49 14.73 -2.07
CA LYS A 410 -12.51 15.10 -1.08
C LYS A 410 -13.09 16.48 -1.42
N ILE A 411 -12.25 17.43 -1.82
CA ILE A 411 -12.66 18.77 -2.24
C ILE A 411 -13.44 18.70 -3.56
N GLU A 412 -13.00 17.89 -4.52
CA GLU A 412 -13.67 17.59 -5.78
C GLU A 412 -15.13 17.16 -5.52
N ARG A 413 -15.31 16.14 -4.68
CA ARG A 413 -16.63 15.63 -4.27
C ARG A 413 -17.51 16.73 -3.69
N LEU A 414 -16.97 17.55 -2.77
CA LEU A 414 -17.70 18.63 -2.12
C LEU A 414 -18.18 19.71 -3.10
N ILE A 415 -17.35 20.05 -4.10
CA ILE A 415 -17.64 21.07 -5.11
C ILE A 415 -18.61 20.57 -6.17
N PHE A 416 -18.31 19.44 -6.80
CA PHE A 416 -18.96 19.01 -8.04
C PHE A 416 -20.20 18.15 -7.81
N ARG A 417 -20.22 17.33 -6.74
CA ARG A 417 -21.33 16.41 -6.44
C ARG A 417 -22.19 16.84 -5.28
N ASP A 418 -21.57 16.98 -4.10
CA ASP A 418 -22.31 17.17 -2.85
C ASP A 418 -22.85 18.59 -2.72
N ARG A 419 -22.24 19.56 -3.43
CA ARG A 419 -22.59 20.98 -3.39
C ARG A 419 -22.64 21.48 -1.94
N ASN A 420 -21.62 21.12 -1.15
CA ASN A 420 -21.51 21.44 0.26
C ASN A 420 -20.32 22.39 0.51
N PRO A 421 -20.53 23.72 0.57
CA PRO A 421 -19.44 24.66 0.70
C PRO A 421 -18.92 24.82 2.12
N PHE A 422 -19.68 24.34 3.12
CA PHE A 422 -19.36 24.53 4.53
C PHE A 422 -18.16 23.71 5.01
N GLU A 423 -17.81 22.66 4.29
CA GLU A 423 -16.67 21.78 4.63
C GLU A 423 -15.43 22.07 3.79
N ILE A 424 -15.56 22.69 2.61
CA ILE A 424 -14.47 22.88 1.64
C ILE A 424 -13.28 23.59 2.30
N LYS A 425 -13.53 24.64 3.09
CA LYS A 425 -12.47 25.42 3.73
C LYS A 425 -11.56 24.57 4.61
N ALA A 426 -12.14 23.68 5.41
CA ALA A 426 -11.36 22.85 6.34
C ALA A 426 -10.45 21.87 5.59
N TYR A 427 -10.95 21.26 4.51
CA TYR A 427 -10.15 20.36 3.68
C TYR A 427 -9.12 21.11 2.83
N ALA A 428 -9.45 22.31 2.33
CA ALA A 428 -8.50 23.16 1.62
C ALA A 428 -7.36 23.63 2.53
N ASP A 429 -7.64 23.97 3.79
CA ASP A 429 -6.60 24.25 4.79
C ASP A 429 -5.71 23.03 5.07
N GLY A 430 -6.31 21.84 5.12
CA GLY A 430 -5.57 20.59 5.21
C GLY A 430 -4.63 20.42 4.02
N LEU A 431 -5.13 20.64 2.81
CA LEU A 431 -4.35 20.55 1.58
C LEU A 431 -3.20 21.58 1.55
N VAL A 432 -3.41 22.82 2.03
CA VAL A 432 -2.31 23.81 2.18
C VAL A 432 -1.18 23.24 3.06
N ASN A 433 -1.53 22.62 4.19
CA ASN A 433 -0.52 22.05 5.09
C ASN A 433 0.21 20.87 4.42
N SER A 434 -0.51 19.97 3.75
CA SER A 434 0.12 18.87 3.02
C SER A 434 1.05 19.37 1.91
N THR A 435 0.68 20.45 1.21
CA THR A 435 1.56 21.08 0.21
C THR A 435 2.81 21.71 0.83
N LEU A 436 2.71 22.30 2.03
CA LEU A 436 3.88 22.79 2.77
C LEU A 436 4.81 21.66 3.20
N ASP A 437 4.26 20.53 3.65
CA ASP A 437 5.04 19.34 4.00
C ASP A 437 5.74 18.74 2.76
N LEU A 438 5.04 18.70 1.62
CA LEU A 438 5.61 18.31 0.33
C LEU A 438 6.77 19.23 -0.10
N ILE A 439 6.63 20.55 0.05
CA ILE A 439 7.72 21.51 -0.21
C ILE A 439 8.95 21.16 0.64
N ALA A 440 8.75 20.87 1.93
CA ALA A 440 9.85 20.51 2.83
C ALA A 440 10.53 19.18 2.41
N LYS A 441 9.77 18.22 1.88
CA LYS A 441 10.33 16.97 1.32
C LYS A 441 11.18 17.22 0.08
N LEU A 442 10.69 18.04 -0.84
CA LEU A 442 11.41 18.40 -2.06
C LEU A 442 12.68 19.20 -1.75
N GLU A 443 12.65 20.10 -0.76
CA GLU A 443 13.84 20.82 -0.28
C GLU A 443 14.91 19.91 0.33
N ALA A 444 14.52 18.78 0.93
CA ALA A 444 15.45 17.80 1.48
C ALA A 444 16.22 17.04 0.37
N ASP A 445 15.64 16.98 -0.84
CA ASP A 445 16.20 16.34 -2.03
C ASP A 445 16.73 14.93 -1.73
N GLU A 446 15.81 14.06 -1.30
CA GLU A 446 16.08 12.66 -0.96
C GLU A 446 15.82 11.68 -2.12
N CYS A 447 15.29 12.15 -3.25
CA CYS A 447 15.05 11.32 -4.44
C CYS A 447 16.37 10.89 -5.09
N THR A 448 16.50 9.61 -5.38
CA THR A 448 17.66 9.05 -6.09
C THR A 448 17.36 8.91 -7.58
N PRO A 449 18.38 8.78 -8.46
CA PRO A 449 18.12 8.53 -9.88
C PRO A 449 17.31 7.25 -10.15
N LEU A 450 17.48 6.20 -9.32
CA LEU A 450 16.67 4.99 -9.41
C LEU A 450 15.20 5.31 -9.15
N MET A 451 14.89 5.95 -8.01
CA MET A 451 13.53 6.35 -7.66
C MET A 451 12.91 7.28 -8.71
N SER A 452 13.71 8.18 -9.30
CA SER A 452 13.27 9.06 -10.37
C SER A 452 12.87 8.29 -11.63
N PHE A 453 13.69 7.33 -12.06
CA PHE A 453 13.39 6.49 -13.21
C PHE A 453 12.22 5.51 -12.96
N GLU A 454 12.14 4.92 -11.76
CA GLU A 454 11.00 4.10 -11.34
C GLU A 454 9.69 4.91 -11.37
N GLY A 455 9.73 6.15 -10.88
CA GLY A 455 8.59 7.06 -10.88
C GLY A 455 8.13 7.44 -12.29
N MET A 456 9.05 7.80 -13.19
CA MET A 456 8.75 8.11 -14.59
C MET A 456 8.09 6.93 -15.31
N VAL A 457 8.68 5.74 -15.22
CA VAL A 457 8.16 4.53 -15.87
C VAL A 457 6.84 4.09 -15.22
N GLY A 458 6.79 4.10 -13.89
CA GLY A 458 5.62 3.72 -13.11
C GLY A 458 4.39 4.57 -13.44
N LEU A 459 4.55 5.89 -13.48
CA LEU A 459 3.44 6.80 -13.82
C LEU A 459 3.01 6.64 -15.29
N ALA A 460 3.97 6.49 -16.21
CA ALA A 460 3.69 6.23 -17.63
C ALA A 460 2.92 4.91 -17.84
N VAL A 461 3.08 3.91 -16.95
CA VAL A 461 2.31 2.66 -16.94
C VAL A 461 0.99 2.80 -16.19
N GLU A 462 0.93 3.56 -15.10
CA GLU A 462 -0.28 3.74 -14.30
C GLU A 462 -1.40 4.43 -15.07
N VAL A 463 -1.08 5.48 -15.82
CA VAL A 463 -2.08 6.21 -16.62
C VAL A 463 -2.89 5.27 -17.52
N PRO A 464 -2.28 4.46 -18.41
CA PRO A 464 -3.02 3.52 -19.24
C PRO A 464 -3.62 2.32 -18.47
N ALA A 465 -3.02 1.89 -17.36
CA ALA A 465 -3.48 0.70 -16.63
C ALA A 465 -4.67 0.97 -15.70
N LYS A 466 -4.75 2.18 -15.14
CA LYS A 466 -5.74 2.55 -14.12
C LYS A 466 -6.49 3.82 -14.52
N LYS A 467 -5.77 4.93 -14.69
CA LYS A 467 -6.38 6.27 -14.81
C LYS A 467 -7.17 6.45 -16.10
N ILE A 468 -6.89 5.68 -17.17
CA ILE A 468 -7.62 5.71 -18.44
C ILE A 468 -9.12 5.41 -18.29
N SER A 469 -9.55 4.80 -17.19
CA SER A 469 -10.98 4.61 -16.90
C SER A 469 -11.70 5.93 -16.56
N GLY A 470 -10.95 6.98 -16.23
CA GLY A 470 -11.44 8.25 -15.69
C GLY A 470 -11.56 8.22 -14.16
N GLU A 471 -10.96 7.24 -13.48
CA GLU A 471 -11.09 7.08 -12.03
C GLU A 471 -10.47 8.21 -11.21
N GLU A 472 -9.49 8.93 -11.78
CA GLU A 472 -8.78 9.98 -11.06
C GLU A 472 -9.69 11.17 -10.72
N GLU A 473 -10.41 11.66 -11.72
CA GLU A 473 -11.30 12.82 -11.60
C GLU A 473 -12.72 12.35 -11.87
N ALA A 474 -13.15 11.36 -11.07
CA ALA A 474 -14.38 10.60 -11.27
C ALA A 474 -15.65 11.47 -11.15
N VAL A 475 -15.55 12.67 -10.57
CA VAL A 475 -16.68 13.58 -10.34
C VAL A 475 -16.60 14.83 -11.22
N SER A 476 -15.42 15.45 -11.34
CA SER A 476 -15.20 16.68 -12.10
C SER A 476 -15.11 16.42 -13.61
N GLY A 477 -14.67 15.22 -14.01
CA GLY A 477 -14.44 14.84 -15.41
C GLY A 477 -13.13 15.41 -15.98
N LEU A 478 -12.23 15.91 -15.14
CA LEU A 478 -10.96 16.55 -15.49
C LEU A 478 -9.82 15.55 -15.83
N SER A 479 -10.08 14.25 -16.02
CA SER A 479 -9.02 13.25 -16.26
C SER A 479 -8.09 13.58 -17.43
N GLY A 480 -8.56 14.35 -18.43
CA GLY A 480 -7.71 14.83 -19.51
C GLY A 480 -6.63 15.84 -19.06
N LEU A 481 -6.93 16.68 -18.07
CA LEU A 481 -5.97 17.58 -17.41
C LEU A 481 -4.89 16.77 -16.70
N ILE A 482 -5.32 15.75 -15.96
CA ILE A 482 -4.42 14.83 -15.24
C ILE A 482 -3.40 14.23 -16.21
N PHE A 483 -3.86 13.65 -17.33
CA PHE A 483 -2.95 13.01 -18.29
C PHE A 483 -1.96 13.99 -18.92
N ASP A 484 -2.42 15.18 -19.29
CA ASP A 484 -1.57 16.23 -19.85
C ASP A 484 -0.46 16.66 -18.87
N HIS A 485 -0.81 16.77 -17.59
CA HIS A 485 0.14 17.14 -16.56
C HIS A 485 1.03 15.98 -16.10
N ASN A 486 0.57 14.73 -16.14
CA ASN A 486 1.44 13.57 -15.92
C ASN A 486 2.53 13.49 -17.01
N VAL A 487 2.20 13.75 -18.29
CA VAL A 487 3.19 13.78 -19.39
C VAL A 487 4.24 14.88 -19.17
N LYS A 488 3.82 16.08 -18.75
CA LYS A 488 4.74 17.18 -18.40
C LYS A 488 5.64 16.81 -17.24
N GLY A 489 5.08 16.16 -16.21
CA GLY A 489 5.81 15.65 -15.05
C GLY A 489 6.89 14.67 -15.46
N ILE A 490 6.51 13.60 -16.16
CA ILE A 490 7.43 12.58 -16.66
C ILE A 490 8.53 13.22 -17.52
N TRP A 491 8.17 14.09 -18.46
CA TRP A 491 9.15 14.72 -19.34
C TRP A 491 10.12 15.64 -18.59
N SER A 492 9.65 16.43 -17.62
CA SER A 492 10.51 17.31 -16.82
C SER A 492 11.59 16.56 -16.04
N GLN A 493 11.32 15.30 -15.67
CA GLN A 493 12.29 14.45 -14.97
C GLN A 493 13.25 13.75 -15.96
N PHE A 494 12.81 13.51 -17.20
CA PHE A 494 13.61 12.83 -18.22
C PHE A 494 14.51 13.79 -19.03
N GLU A 495 14.03 15.00 -19.32
CA GLU A 495 14.73 16.01 -20.13
C GLU A 495 16.17 16.31 -19.67
N PRO A 496 16.49 16.39 -18.35
CA PRO A 496 17.86 16.60 -17.88
C PRO A 496 18.87 15.52 -18.34
N PHE A 497 18.39 14.37 -18.82
CA PHE A 497 19.21 13.25 -19.27
C PHE A 497 19.59 13.29 -20.76
N GLU A 498 19.16 14.28 -21.55
CA GLU A 498 19.44 14.40 -22.99
C GLU A 498 20.92 14.21 -23.35
N GLY A 499 21.82 14.82 -22.55
CA GLY A 499 23.26 14.79 -22.82
C GLY A 499 23.97 13.51 -22.40
N VAL A 500 23.30 12.60 -21.69
CA VAL A 500 23.89 11.36 -21.13
C VAL A 500 23.24 10.08 -21.63
N VAL A 501 21.99 10.14 -22.11
CA VAL A 501 21.32 9.03 -22.83
C VAL A 501 21.74 9.03 -24.30
N SER A 502 21.64 7.89 -24.98
CA SER A 502 21.87 7.87 -26.42
C SER A 502 20.89 8.78 -27.17
N ALA A 503 21.36 9.45 -28.23
CA ALA A 503 20.50 10.34 -29.03
C ALA A 503 19.31 9.61 -29.68
N GLU A 504 19.42 8.31 -29.92
CA GLU A 504 18.34 7.47 -30.45
C GLU A 504 17.25 7.29 -29.40
N THR A 505 17.61 6.83 -28.20
CA THR A 505 16.65 6.58 -27.11
C THR A 505 16.02 7.87 -26.59
N PHE A 506 16.76 8.97 -26.54
CA PHE A 506 16.19 10.26 -26.18
C PHE A 506 15.18 10.76 -27.22
N ALA A 507 15.51 10.69 -28.52
CA ALA A 507 14.61 11.10 -29.59
C ALA A 507 13.36 10.23 -29.68
N ASP A 508 13.47 8.95 -29.31
CA ASP A 508 12.34 8.02 -29.25
C ASP A 508 11.36 8.38 -28.12
N ALA A 509 11.86 8.60 -26.90
CA ALA A 509 11.04 9.09 -25.79
C ALA A 509 10.40 10.46 -26.12
N GLN A 510 11.17 11.37 -26.74
CA GLN A 510 10.66 12.67 -27.21
C GLN A 510 9.53 12.50 -28.22
N GLY A 511 9.66 11.56 -29.16
CA GLY A 511 8.63 11.28 -30.17
C GLY A 511 7.31 10.84 -29.55
N HIS A 512 7.35 9.93 -28.57
CA HIS A 512 6.15 9.50 -27.83
C HIS A 512 5.53 10.63 -27.02
N LYS A 513 6.35 11.46 -26.37
CA LYS A 513 5.88 12.66 -25.65
C LYS A 513 5.19 13.65 -26.59
N GLU A 514 5.77 13.94 -27.76
CA GLU A 514 5.17 14.84 -28.75
C GLU A 514 3.87 14.26 -29.34
N ALA A 515 3.80 12.94 -29.52
CA ALA A 515 2.58 12.26 -29.96
C ALA A 515 1.47 12.37 -28.91
N LEU A 516 1.78 12.16 -27.62
CA LEU A 516 0.84 12.36 -26.50
C LEU A 516 0.31 13.79 -26.47
N GLU A 517 1.19 14.78 -26.56
CA GLU A 517 0.80 16.20 -26.61
C GLU A 517 -0.11 16.50 -27.82
N ALA A 518 0.23 15.98 -29.00
CA ALA A 518 -0.58 16.19 -30.20
C ALA A 518 -1.97 15.52 -30.11
N LEU A 519 -2.07 14.35 -29.47
CA LEU A 519 -3.35 13.67 -29.20
C LEU A 519 -4.22 14.46 -28.22
N MET A 520 -3.59 15.09 -27.22
CA MET A 520 -4.28 15.83 -26.17
C MET A 520 -4.59 17.29 -26.55
N GLU A 521 -3.80 17.95 -27.38
CA GLU A 521 -4.00 19.35 -27.82
C GLU A 521 -5.45 19.68 -28.26
N PRO A 522 -6.15 18.87 -29.08
CA PRO A 522 -7.55 19.17 -29.46
C PRO A 522 -8.60 18.85 -28.38
N LEU A 523 -8.19 18.23 -27.27
CA LEU A 523 -9.03 17.74 -26.17
C LEU A 523 -8.85 18.57 -24.89
N VAL A 524 -7.63 19.06 -24.69
CA VAL A 524 -7.17 19.93 -23.59
C VAL A 524 -7.20 21.38 -24.08
N THR A 525 -8.42 21.90 -24.26
CA THR A 525 -8.64 23.34 -24.52
C THR A 525 -8.61 24.13 -23.20
N PRO A 526 -8.53 25.48 -23.21
CA PRO A 526 -8.63 26.30 -21.98
C PRO A 526 -9.91 26.10 -21.15
N GLU A 527 -10.86 25.33 -21.66
CA GLU A 527 -12.16 25.00 -21.08
C GLU A 527 -12.35 23.46 -20.97
N TYR A 528 -11.25 22.68 -21.00
CA TYR A 528 -11.14 21.20 -20.95
C TYR A 528 -12.41 20.41 -21.30
N LYS A 529 -12.42 19.73 -22.46
CA LYS A 529 -13.56 18.85 -22.77
C LYS A 529 -13.66 17.74 -21.72
N PRO A 530 -14.86 17.46 -21.17
CA PRO A 530 -15.04 16.38 -20.22
C PRO A 530 -14.50 15.06 -20.75
N TYR A 531 -13.82 14.27 -19.90
CA TYR A 531 -13.23 12.99 -20.30
C TYR A 531 -14.24 11.98 -20.89
N SER A 532 -15.53 12.17 -20.59
CA SER A 532 -16.64 11.41 -21.17
C SER A 532 -16.89 11.68 -22.66
N GLU A 533 -16.40 12.81 -23.19
CA GLU A 533 -16.50 13.15 -24.62
C GLU A 533 -15.36 12.58 -25.47
N TRP A 534 -14.32 12.04 -24.83
CA TRP A 534 -13.20 11.41 -25.51
C TRP A 534 -13.63 10.07 -26.13
N THR A 535 -13.32 9.88 -27.41
CA THR A 535 -13.66 8.64 -28.11
C THR A 535 -12.76 7.49 -27.66
N MET A 536 -13.24 6.25 -27.81
CA MET A 536 -12.42 5.08 -27.51
C MET A 536 -11.16 4.99 -28.39
N ALA A 537 -11.23 5.44 -29.65
CA ALA A 537 -10.06 5.47 -30.53
C ALA A 537 -8.96 6.37 -29.96
N GLN A 538 -9.32 7.58 -29.52
CA GLN A 538 -8.37 8.50 -28.88
C GLN A 538 -7.77 7.91 -27.60
N LYS A 539 -8.57 7.24 -26.78
CA LYS A 539 -8.07 6.57 -25.55
C LYS A 539 -7.11 5.43 -25.87
N VAL A 540 -7.35 4.65 -26.91
CA VAL A 540 -6.45 3.58 -27.35
C VAL A 540 -5.12 4.14 -27.87
N GLU A 541 -5.16 5.21 -28.66
CA GLU A 541 -3.94 5.88 -29.15
C GLU A 541 -3.13 6.45 -27.96
N LEU A 542 -3.79 7.11 -27.00
CA LEU A 542 -3.14 7.61 -25.80
C LEU A 542 -2.45 6.49 -25.00
N VAL A 543 -3.13 5.35 -24.82
CA VAL A 543 -2.60 4.18 -24.13
C VAL A 543 -1.33 3.66 -24.81
N GLN A 544 -1.32 3.58 -26.14
CA GLN A 544 -0.17 3.11 -26.90
C GLN A 544 1.04 4.03 -26.71
N GLU A 545 0.82 5.34 -26.80
CA GLU A 545 1.90 6.32 -26.67
C GLU A 545 2.46 6.41 -25.24
N PHE A 546 1.61 6.25 -24.20
CA PHE A 546 2.09 6.18 -22.81
C PHE A 546 2.98 4.95 -22.57
N TYR A 547 2.58 3.78 -23.06
CA TYR A 547 3.42 2.58 -22.95
C TYR A 547 4.70 2.70 -23.78
N GLY A 548 4.64 3.33 -24.97
CA GLY A 548 5.83 3.62 -25.77
C GLY A 548 6.81 4.55 -25.03
N LEU A 549 6.29 5.61 -24.41
CA LEU A 549 7.07 6.49 -23.54
C LEU A 549 7.69 5.73 -22.37
N ALA A 550 6.93 4.87 -21.69
CA ALA A 550 7.43 4.03 -20.60
C ALA A 550 8.58 3.13 -21.05
N SER A 551 8.42 2.43 -22.18
CA SER A 551 9.46 1.58 -22.77
C SER A 551 10.72 2.38 -23.16
N ALA A 552 10.56 3.58 -23.73
CA ALA A 552 11.70 4.42 -24.13
C ALA A 552 12.49 4.93 -22.92
N ILE A 553 11.81 5.39 -21.86
CA ILE A 553 12.45 5.79 -20.60
C ILE A 553 13.08 4.59 -19.90
N ALA A 554 12.44 3.42 -19.96
CA ALA A 554 13.00 2.19 -19.43
C ALA A 554 14.31 1.79 -20.13
N ARG A 555 14.35 1.86 -21.47
CA ARG A 555 15.57 1.68 -22.25
C ARG A 555 16.67 2.67 -21.84
N ALA A 556 16.32 3.94 -21.63
CA ALA A 556 17.28 4.94 -21.14
C ALA A 556 17.84 4.57 -19.76
N GLY A 557 16.99 4.10 -18.84
CA GLY A 557 17.41 3.64 -17.52
C GLY A 557 18.41 2.48 -17.62
N SER A 558 18.17 1.53 -18.53
CA SER A 558 19.09 0.42 -18.83
C SER A 558 20.41 0.89 -19.46
N GLU A 559 20.36 1.82 -20.42
CA GLU A 559 21.55 2.39 -21.07
C GLU A 559 22.47 3.10 -20.08
N LEU A 560 21.87 3.84 -19.15
CA LEU A 560 22.59 4.58 -18.11
C LEU A 560 23.10 3.67 -16.98
N GLY A 561 22.66 2.40 -16.92
CA GLY A 561 22.93 1.49 -15.82
C GLY A 561 22.21 1.88 -14.52
N ILE A 562 21.13 2.67 -14.62
CA ILE A 562 20.23 2.98 -13.51
C ILE A 562 19.33 1.77 -13.23
N PHE A 563 18.82 1.16 -14.30
CA PHE A 563 18.24 -0.18 -14.27
C PHE A 563 19.36 -1.17 -14.60
N ASP A 564 19.66 -2.07 -13.67
CA ASP A 564 20.53 -3.22 -13.95
C ASP A 564 19.76 -4.32 -14.67
N GLU A 565 20.43 -5.37 -15.18
CA GLU A 565 19.85 -6.48 -16.01
C GLU A 565 18.66 -7.23 -15.39
N SER A 566 18.37 -6.84 -14.19
CA SER A 566 17.71 -7.52 -13.15
C SER A 566 16.51 -6.61 -12.71
N HIS A 567 16.58 -5.28 -12.87
CA HIS A 567 15.44 -4.40 -12.64
C HIS A 567 14.22 -4.77 -13.51
N GLU A 568 12.99 -4.69 -12.98
CA GLU A 568 11.78 -5.13 -13.72
C GLU A 568 11.55 -4.35 -15.02
N PHE A 569 12.00 -3.08 -15.05
CA PHE A 569 11.94 -2.23 -16.22
C PHE A 569 13.12 -2.42 -17.19
N TYR A 570 14.15 -3.20 -16.85
CA TYR A 570 15.37 -3.31 -17.67
C TYR A 570 15.11 -3.79 -19.09
N ASN A 571 14.19 -4.75 -19.24
CA ASN A 571 13.75 -5.33 -20.50
C ASN A 571 12.31 -4.92 -20.85
N LEU A 572 11.84 -3.76 -20.40
CA LEU A 572 10.51 -3.30 -20.75
C LEU A 572 10.46 -3.06 -22.28
N THR A 573 9.72 -3.90 -22.99
CA THR A 573 9.54 -3.81 -24.44
C THR A 573 8.09 -3.52 -24.79
N ASP A 574 7.87 -2.93 -25.97
CA ASP A 574 6.55 -2.62 -26.52
C ASP A 574 5.64 -3.87 -26.73
N GLU A 575 6.18 -5.09 -26.62
CA GLU A 575 5.45 -6.36 -26.77
C GLU A 575 4.51 -6.70 -25.59
N ILE A 576 4.50 -5.93 -24.49
CA ILE A 576 3.56 -6.10 -23.36
C ILE A 576 2.18 -5.46 -23.65
N LEU A 577 2.00 -4.85 -24.82
CA LEU A 577 0.70 -4.34 -25.26
C LEU A 577 -0.26 -5.49 -25.59
N PRO A 578 -1.46 -5.57 -24.99
CA PRO A 578 -2.48 -6.48 -25.48
C PRO A 578 -2.88 -6.07 -26.89
N THR A 579 -2.37 -6.80 -27.88
CA THR A 579 -2.69 -6.68 -29.32
C THR A 579 -4.17 -6.96 -29.64
N SER A 580 -5.02 -7.21 -28.64
CA SER A 580 -6.42 -7.63 -28.81
C SER A 580 -7.46 -6.50 -28.84
N LEU A 581 -7.08 -5.23 -28.74
CA LEU A 581 -8.05 -4.11 -28.82
C LEU A 581 -8.20 -3.50 -30.23
N ALA A 582 -7.40 -3.91 -31.21
CA ALA A 582 -7.49 -3.40 -32.58
C ALA A 582 -8.57 -4.06 -33.46
N SER A 583 -9.43 -4.93 -32.92
CA SER A 583 -10.45 -5.64 -33.72
C SER A 583 -11.80 -5.86 -33.03
N ALA A 584 -12.30 -4.90 -32.25
CA ALA A 584 -13.67 -4.93 -31.71
C ALA A 584 -14.45 -3.66 -32.07
#